data_AF-A0A949I3L3-F1
#
_entry.id   AF-A0A949I3L3-F1
#
_cell.length_a   1.000
_cell.length_b   1.000
_cell.length_c   1.000
_cell.angle_alpha   90.00
_cell.angle_beta   90.00
_cell.angle_gamma   90.00
#
_symmetry.space_group_name_H-M   'P 1'
#
loop_
_entity.id
_entity.type
_entity.pdbx_description
1 polymer ?
#
loop_
_entity_poly.entity_id
_entity_poly.type
_entity_poly.pdbx_seq_one_letter_code
_entity_poly.pdbx_strand_id
1 'polypeptide(L)'
;GLNYYRATPLVPPTDDAPNARAWQPQPDELRVRVPTLVLWGMDDIALLPGLLDGLEAFVPQLTVQRIAGATHWVVHEHTADVARRIDAWLAETPAAA
;
A
#
# COMPACT_ATOMS: atom_id res chain seq x y z
N GLY A 1 18.86 0.27 7.66
CA GLY A 1 17.54 0.84 7.97
C GLY A 1 17.26 1.93 6.96
N LEU A 2 16.14 1.83 6.25
CA LEU A 2 15.96 2.47 4.95
C LEU A 2 15.62 3.96 5.10
N ASN A 3 16.55 4.82 4.67
CA ASN A 3 16.41 6.27 4.60
C ASN A 3 15.56 6.71 3.38
N TYR A 4 14.48 5.99 3.04
CA TYR A 4 13.69 6.28 1.84
C TYR A 4 13.16 7.72 1.82
N TYR A 5 12.79 8.27 2.98
CA TYR A 5 12.38 9.66 3.13
C TYR A 5 13.49 10.70 2.97
N ARG A 6 14.78 10.33 3.13
CA ARG A 6 15.90 11.23 2.85
C ARG A 6 16.44 11.07 1.42
N ALA A 7 16.23 9.90 0.84
CA ALA A 7 16.63 9.59 -0.53
C ALA A 7 15.59 10.07 -1.55
N THR A 8 14.36 10.40 -1.11
CA THR A 8 13.34 10.94 -2.01
C THR A 8 13.66 12.38 -2.39
N PRO A 9 13.43 12.76 -3.67
CA PRO A 9 13.46 14.15 -4.10
C PRO A 9 12.28 14.97 -3.55
N LEU A 10 11.33 14.34 -2.87
CA LEU A 10 10.22 15.00 -2.18
C LEU A 10 10.71 15.71 -0.91
N VAL A 11 11.16 16.95 -1.07
CA VAL A 11 11.54 17.83 0.04
C VAL A 11 10.53 18.97 0.21
N PRO A 12 10.35 19.48 1.45
CA PRO A 12 9.59 20.70 1.66
C PRO A 12 10.15 21.85 0.81
N PRO A 13 9.30 22.76 0.29
CA PRO A 13 9.79 23.99 -0.33
C PRO A 13 10.74 24.73 0.61
N THR A 14 11.81 25.28 0.04
CA THR A 14 12.61 26.33 0.67
C THR A 14 12.69 27.53 -0.28
N ASP A 15 13.16 28.67 0.21
CA ASP A 15 13.37 29.85 -0.64
C ASP A 15 14.35 29.57 -1.80
N ASP A 16 15.29 28.63 -1.59
CA ASP A 16 16.35 28.27 -2.53
C ASP A 16 16.07 27.01 -3.35
N ALA A 17 15.00 26.26 -3.07
CA ALA A 17 14.70 25.00 -3.73
C ALA A 17 13.19 24.84 -4.02
N PRO A 18 12.80 24.49 -5.26
CA PRO A 18 11.41 24.26 -5.59
C PRO A 18 10.86 23.09 -4.76
N ASN A 19 9.61 23.24 -4.31
CA ASN A 19 8.88 22.15 -3.66
C ASN A 19 8.81 20.87 -4.50
N ALA A 20 8.23 19.83 -3.94
CA ALA A 20 7.83 18.57 -4.57
C ALA A 20 7.22 18.66 -5.99
N ARG A 21 6.79 19.83 -6.49
CA ARG A 21 6.33 20.02 -7.89
C ARG A 21 7.38 19.70 -8.94
N ALA A 22 8.66 19.76 -8.61
CA ALA A 22 9.73 19.36 -9.54
C ALA A 22 9.82 17.83 -9.72
N TRP A 23 9.26 17.05 -8.79
CA TRP A 23 9.24 15.60 -8.88
C TRP A 23 8.09 15.14 -9.77
N GLN A 24 8.44 14.66 -10.96
CA GLN A 24 7.52 14.13 -11.96
C GLN A 24 7.95 12.70 -12.29
N PRO A 25 7.70 11.73 -11.38
CA PRO A 25 8.12 10.35 -11.60
C PRO A 25 7.39 9.78 -12.82
N GLN A 26 8.08 8.96 -13.59
CA GLN A 26 7.39 8.19 -14.62
C GLN A 26 6.48 7.17 -13.93
N PRO A 27 5.25 6.92 -14.42
CA PRO A 27 4.32 5.99 -13.75
C PRO A 27 4.91 4.60 -13.46
N ASP A 28 5.82 4.13 -14.31
CA ASP A 28 6.49 2.84 -14.17
C ASP A 28 7.52 2.79 -13.03
N GLU A 29 8.04 3.95 -12.61
CA GLU A 29 8.93 4.10 -11.44
C GLU A 29 8.18 3.94 -10.11
N LEU A 30 6.85 4.09 -10.14
CA LEU A 30 5.98 3.97 -8.97
C LEU A 30 5.35 2.57 -8.84
N ARG A 31 5.68 1.63 -9.74
CA ARG A 31 5.06 0.30 -9.74
C ARG A 31 5.68 -0.66 -8.75
N VAL A 32 4.84 -1.31 -7.95
CA VAL A 32 5.21 -2.43 -7.09
C VAL A 32 5.11 -3.73 -7.88
N ARG A 33 6.26 -4.30 -8.25
CA ARG A 33 6.31 -5.47 -9.16
C ARG A 33 6.25 -6.84 -8.49
N VAL A 34 6.24 -6.87 -7.16
CA VAL A 34 6.12 -8.12 -6.39
C VAL A 34 4.65 -8.45 -6.11
N PRO A 35 4.29 -9.73 -5.96
CA PRO A 35 2.97 -10.12 -5.48
C PRO A 35 2.62 -9.38 -4.19
N THR A 36 1.45 -8.77 -4.14
CA THR A 36 1.03 -7.90 -3.04
C THR A 36 -0.38 -8.25 -2.59
N LEU A 37 -0.54 -8.55 -1.30
CA LEU A 37 -1.83 -8.69 -0.64
C LEU A 37 -2.19 -7.39 0.09
N VAL A 38 -3.39 -6.87 -0.17
CA VAL A 38 -4.01 -5.77 0.58
C VAL A 38 -5.21 -6.30 1.35
N LEU A 39 -5.15 -6.22 2.67
CA LEU A 39 -6.28 -6.49 3.56
C LEU A 39 -6.88 -5.15 3.98
N TRP A 40 -8.17 -4.91 3.69
CA TRP A 40 -8.80 -3.60 3.89
C TRP A 40 -10.03 -3.67 4.78
N GLY A 41 -10.07 -2.85 5.83
CA GLY A 41 -11.26 -2.68 6.66
C GLY A 41 -12.29 -1.78 5.99
N MET A 42 -13.50 -2.27 5.77
CA MET A 42 -14.51 -1.54 4.99
C MET A 42 -15.19 -0.41 5.76
N ASP A 43 -15.04 -0.38 7.08
CA ASP A 43 -15.58 0.66 7.97
C ASP A 43 -14.47 1.64 8.42
N ASP A 44 -13.32 1.65 7.72
CA ASP A 44 -12.23 2.60 7.97
C ASP A 44 -12.68 4.03 7.61
N ILE A 45 -12.65 4.91 8.60
CA ILE A 45 -12.99 6.33 8.48
C ILE A 45 -11.78 7.24 8.22
N ALA A 46 -10.56 6.72 8.42
CA ALA A 46 -9.31 7.44 8.20
C ALA A 46 -8.79 7.23 6.77
N LEU A 47 -8.85 5.98 6.29
CA LEU A 47 -8.50 5.60 4.91
C LEU A 47 -9.72 4.95 4.26
N LEU A 48 -10.44 5.74 3.45
CA LEU A 48 -11.69 5.28 2.85
C LEU A 48 -11.46 4.22 1.74
N PRO A 49 -12.41 3.29 1.51
CA PRO A 49 -12.27 2.25 0.48
C PRO A 49 -12.05 2.74 -0.95
N GLY A 50 -12.38 4.00 -1.25
CA GLY A 50 -12.08 4.61 -2.57
C GLY A 50 -10.58 4.66 -2.89
N LEU A 51 -9.70 4.50 -1.90
CA LEU A 51 -8.25 4.35 -2.13
C LEU A 51 -7.87 3.02 -2.81
N LEU A 52 -8.79 2.05 -2.87
CA LEU A 52 -8.60 0.81 -3.61
C LEU A 52 -8.85 0.99 -5.11
N ASP A 53 -9.57 2.03 -5.52
CA ASP A 53 -9.96 2.24 -6.92
C ASP A 53 -8.74 2.69 -7.74
N GLY A 54 -8.35 1.87 -8.73
CA GLY A 54 -7.19 2.14 -9.59
C GLY A 54 -5.85 1.74 -8.99
N LEU A 55 -5.82 1.13 -7.80
CA LEU A 55 -4.58 0.67 -7.16
C LEU A 55 -3.82 -0.37 -8.02
N GLU A 56 -4.55 -1.18 -8.79
CA GLU A 56 -4.01 -2.17 -9.74
C GLU A 56 -3.12 -1.56 -10.84
N ALA A 57 -3.29 -0.26 -11.15
CA ALA A 57 -2.43 0.43 -12.12
C ALA A 57 -0.98 0.58 -11.63
N PHE A 58 -0.81 0.62 -10.29
CA PHE A 58 0.48 0.74 -9.61
C PHE A 58 0.96 -0.61 -9.07
N VAL A 59 0.05 -1.55 -8.81
CA VAL A 59 0.37 -2.88 -8.28
C VAL A 59 -0.20 -3.95 -9.23
N PRO A 60 0.53 -4.32 -10.31
CA PRO A 60 0.03 -5.26 -11.31
C PRO A 60 -0.25 -6.67 -10.78
N GLN A 61 0.38 -7.06 -9.66
CA GLN A 61 0.16 -8.36 -9.00
C GLN A 61 -0.57 -8.18 -7.66
N LEU A 62 -1.73 -7.53 -7.71
CA LEU A 62 -2.52 -7.16 -6.53
C LEU A 62 -3.61 -8.18 -6.22
N THR A 63 -3.65 -8.62 -4.96
CA THR A 63 -4.79 -9.31 -4.37
C THR A 63 -5.41 -8.40 -3.31
N VAL A 64 -6.68 -8.03 -3.46
CA VAL A 64 -7.41 -7.24 -2.45
C VAL A 64 -8.42 -8.12 -1.74
N GLN A 65 -8.34 -8.19 -0.41
CA GLN A 65 -9.35 -8.82 0.43
C GLN A 65 -10.00 -7.77 1.33
N ARG A 66 -11.31 -7.61 1.19
CA ARG A 66 -12.12 -6.66 1.96
C ARG A 66 -12.69 -7.35 3.20
N ILE A 67 -12.59 -6.69 4.35
CA ILE A 67 -13.03 -7.18 5.65
C ILE A 67 -14.17 -6.27 6.13
N ALA A 68 -15.40 -6.78 6.04
CA ALA A 68 -16.59 -6.07 6.50
C ALA A 68 -16.61 -5.97 8.04
N GLY A 69 -17.06 -4.83 8.57
CA GLY A 69 -17.11 -4.60 10.02
C GLY A 69 -15.77 -4.21 10.65
N ALA A 70 -14.69 -4.16 9.87
CA ALA A 70 -13.36 -3.77 10.34
C ALA A 70 -13.07 -2.31 10.02
N THR A 71 -12.40 -1.63 10.95
CA THR A 71 -12.02 -0.22 10.84
C THR A 71 -10.55 -0.07 10.42
N HIS A 72 -9.97 1.12 10.63
CA HIS A 72 -8.55 1.40 10.47
C HIS A 72 -7.63 0.45 11.24
N TRP A 73 -8.13 -0.10 12.36
CA TRP A 73 -7.35 -0.97 13.26
C TRP A 73 -7.59 -2.46 13.00
N VAL A 74 -7.83 -2.84 11.74
CA VAL A 74 -8.19 -4.21 11.32
C VAL A 74 -7.29 -5.33 11.91
N VAL A 75 -6.00 -5.07 12.09
CA VAL A 75 -5.05 -6.03 12.70
C VAL A 75 -5.37 -6.31 14.18
N HIS A 76 -5.90 -5.33 14.91
CA HIS A 76 -6.27 -5.47 16.32
C HIS A 76 -7.70 -5.99 16.51
N GLU A 77 -8.60 -5.60 15.61
CA GLU A 77 -10.02 -5.97 15.69
C GLU A 77 -10.27 -7.39 15.17
N HIS A 78 -9.51 -7.80 14.15
CA HIS A 78 -9.69 -9.06 13.44
C HIS A 78 -8.39 -9.88 13.38
N THR A 79 -7.60 -9.87 14.45
CA THR A 79 -6.25 -10.49 14.53
C THR A 79 -6.17 -11.89 13.93
N ALA A 80 -7.06 -12.79 14.37
CA ALA A 80 -7.05 -14.19 13.92
C ALA A 80 -7.44 -14.33 12.43
N ASP A 81 -8.39 -13.51 11.97
CA ASP A 81 -8.81 -13.52 10.57
C ASP A 81 -7.70 -12.97 9.65
N VAL A 82 -7.05 -11.88 10.07
CA VAL A 82 -5.90 -11.29 9.37
C VAL A 82 -4.77 -12.30 9.24
N ALA A 83 -4.36 -12.94 10.35
CA ALA A 83 -3.31 -13.96 10.33
C ALA A 83 -3.64 -15.11 9.37
N ARG A 84 -4.87 -15.65 9.46
CA ARG A 84 -5.36 -16.73 8.59
C ARG A 84 -5.31 -16.36 7.11
N ARG A 85 -5.68 -15.13 6.76
CA ARG A 85 -5.65 -14.64 5.36
C ARG A 85 -4.23 -14.53 4.83
N ILE A 86 -3.30 -14.07 5.65
CA ILE A 86 -1.88 -13.98 5.30
C ILE A 86 -1.33 -15.39 5.06
N ASP A 87 -1.56 -16.32 5.99
CA ASP A 87 -1.09 -17.71 5.86
C ASP A 87 -1.64 -18.39 4.60
N ALA A 88 -2.93 -18.23 4.33
CA ALA A 88 -3.57 -18.76 3.13
C ALA A 88 -2.95 -18.18 1.85
N TRP A 89 -2.75 -16.86 1.81
CA TRP A 89 -2.16 -16.21 0.65
C TRP A 89 -0.71 -16.63 0.40
N LEU A 90 0.09 -16.80 1.47
CA LEU A 90 1.47 -17.27 1.38
C LEU A 90 1.56 -18.73 0.92
N ALA A 91 0.59 -19.58 1.29
CA ALA A 91 0.54 -20.97 0.81
C ALA A 91 0.25 -21.06 -0.70
N GLU A 92 -0.50 -20.10 -1.24
CA GLU A 92 -0.90 -20.05 -2.65
C GLU A 92 0.06 -19.23 -3.53
N THR A 93 0.81 -18.30 -2.93
CA THR A 93 1.69 -17.36 -3.64
C THR A 93 3.15 -17.67 -3.31
N PRO A 94 3.88 -18.39 -4.19
CA PRO A 94 5.31 -18.60 -3.97
C PRO A 94 6.05 -17.25 -4.00
N ALA A 95 7.11 -17.15 -3.20
CA ALA A 95 7.98 -15.97 -3.20
C ALA A 95 8.48 -15.69 -4.63
N ALA A 96 8.53 -14.40 -5.00
CA ALA A 96 9.14 -14.00 -6.26
C ALA A 96 10.58 -14.56 -6.32
N ALA A 97 10.89 -15.29 -7.39
CA ALA A 97 12.22 -15.86 -7.65
C ALA A 97 13.26 -14.78 -7.94
#